data_AF-A0A2D3T3E1-F1
#
_entry.id   AF-A0A2D3T3E1-F1
#
_cell.length_a   1.000
_cell.length_b   1.000
_cell.length_c   1.000
_cell.angle_alpha   90.00
_cell.angle_beta   90.00
_cell.angle_gamma   90.00
#
_symmetry.space_group_name_H-M   'P 1'
#
loop_
_entity.id
_entity.type
_entity.pdbx_description
1 polymer ?
#
loop_
_entity_poly.entity_id
_entity_poly.type
_entity_poly.pdbx_seq_one_letter_code
_entity_poly.pdbx_strand_id
1 'polypeptide(L)'
;MTIIFRDDYMNVNSCSTSSVTQQGLPGDNGKNSLLSSLRKTSNINIFNIFSKNREKKVCNDIKSLFENKEDKEYASFLLKRIKDPKNSLNKKIEIFLEIKNRAIKKHQKNFYKNEYKDGEISFYVNDIPIYEKKIISVLNEIKKSAKTENKDMFLKNLKILIEEIDKEWSIKNKDNEKELLDHGARREFNREIITRYLFPFASEKVIEEQEQEQEQEQILNKMEGAFGKRLRGIMEFTAYKVGKNVEDPALISAAHKYQPLMEDFIIILREKLKKEEKIIDKPEHISTLKQLTKSERDTLLKIKIHSSVLEN
;
A
#
# COMPACT_ATOMS: atom_id res chain seq x y z
N MET A 1 -9.74 -24.56 -12.96
CA MET A 1 -8.84 -23.65 -13.70
C MET A 1 -7.56 -23.62 -12.90
N THR A 2 -6.47 -24.14 -13.46
CA THR A 2 -5.29 -24.56 -12.71
C THR A 2 -4.25 -23.46 -12.75
N ILE A 3 -3.90 -22.93 -11.58
CA ILE A 3 -2.83 -21.96 -11.37
C ILE A 3 -1.51 -22.70 -11.56
N ILE A 4 -0.65 -22.27 -12.50
CA ILE A 4 0.70 -22.83 -12.65
C ILE A 4 1.64 -21.96 -11.80
N PHE A 5 2.13 -22.55 -10.71
CA PHE A 5 3.09 -21.96 -9.80
C PHE A 5 4.51 -22.00 -10.40
N ARG A 6 5.29 -20.93 -10.19
CA ARG A 6 6.76 -21.04 -10.19
C ARG A 6 7.19 -21.15 -8.74
N ASP A 7 7.48 -22.37 -8.30
CA ASP A 7 8.07 -22.68 -6.98
C ASP A 7 9.60 -22.52 -6.95
N ASP A 8 10.20 -21.87 -7.94
CA ASP A 8 11.66 -21.87 -8.12
C ASP A 8 12.45 -20.87 -7.25
N TYR A 9 11.81 -20.18 -6.29
CA TYR A 9 12.50 -19.21 -5.43
C TYR A 9 12.91 -19.73 -4.04
N MET A 10 12.73 -21.03 -3.74
CA MET A 10 13.10 -21.60 -2.43
C MET A 10 14.02 -22.83 -2.46
N ASN A 11 14.57 -23.20 -3.62
CA ASN A 11 15.57 -24.27 -3.69
C ASN A 11 16.99 -23.70 -3.49
N VAL A 12 17.36 -23.50 -2.22
CA VAL A 12 18.78 -23.48 -1.84
C VAL A 12 19.15 -24.90 -1.44
N ASN A 13 19.92 -25.56 -2.30
CA ASN A 13 20.43 -26.91 -2.14
C ASN A 13 20.98 -27.16 -0.73
N SER A 14 20.33 -28.08 -0.03
CA SER A 14 20.93 -28.87 1.04
C SER A 14 21.93 -29.86 0.42
N CYS A 15 23.20 -29.74 0.78
CA CYS A 15 24.16 -30.83 0.68
C CYS A 15 25.33 -30.56 1.62
N SER A 16 25.37 -31.32 2.72
CA SER A 16 26.57 -32.01 3.21
C SER A 16 26.16 -32.93 4.36
N THR A 17 26.05 -34.21 4.04
CA THR A 17 26.00 -35.31 5.01
C THR A 17 27.33 -35.42 5.75
N SER A 18 27.31 -35.26 7.07
CA SER A 18 28.32 -35.88 7.94
C SER A 18 27.65 -36.24 9.26
N SER A 19 27.52 -37.54 9.46
CA SER A 19 26.98 -38.26 10.60
C SER A 19 27.75 -37.98 11.89
N VAL A 20 27.11 -37.42 12.92
CA VAL A 20 27.46 -37.66 14.33
C VAL A 20 26.20 -37.67 15.20
N THR A 21 26.03 -38.81 15.85
CA THR A 21 25.21 -39.27 16.98
C THR A 21 24.25 -38.33 17.71
N GLN A 22 23.00 -38.79 17.85
CA GLN A 22 22.01 -38.35 18.83
C GLN A 22 22.57 -38.37 20.25
N GLN A 23 22.58 -37.23 20.94
CA GLN A 23 22.49 -37.18 22.40
C GLN A 23 21.69 -35.95 22.86
N GLY A 24 20.62 -36.22 23.60
CA GLY A 24 20.14 -35.43 24.73
C GLY A 24 19.61 -34.03 24.47
N LEU A 25 18.29 -33.90 24.36
CA LEU A 25 17.60 -32.68 24.80
C LEU A 25 17.98 -32.36 26.26
N PRO A 26 18.12 -31.07 26.59
CA PRO A 26 17.19 -30.55 27.58
C PRO A 26 16.62 -29.18 27.21
N GLY A 27 15.37 -28.98 27.62
CA GLY A 27 14.91 -27.66 28.09
C GLY A 27 14.39 -26.71 27.03
N ASP A 28 13.11 -26.86 26.72
CA ASP A 28 12.23 -25.86 26.14
C ASP A 28 12.42 -24.48 26.84
N ASN A 29 12.83 -23.45 26.10
CA ASN A 29 12.74 -22.02 26.45
C ASN A 29 13.16 -21.14 25.26
N GLY A 30 12.43 -21.22 24.13
CA GLY A 30 12.71 -20.38 22.94
C GLY A 30 11.49 -19.85 22.18
N LYS A 31 10.29 -20.39 22.44
CA LYS A 31 9.09 -20.06 21.63
C LYS A 31 8.42 -18.72 21.98
N ASN A 32 8.89 -18.01 23.01
CA ASN A 32 8.28 -16.75 23.46
C ASN A 32 8.92 -15.47 22.89
N SER A 33 9.97 -15.58 22.07
CA SER A 33 10.66 -14.40 21.52
C SER A 33 9.93 -13.78 20.31
N LEU A 34 9.54 -14.58 19.31
CA LEU A 34 8.90 -14.07 18.07
C LEU A 34 7.46 -13.57 18.28
N LEU A 35 6.68 -14.21 19.15
CA LEU A 35 5.30 -13.84 19.45
C LEU A 35 5.19 -12.59 20.35
N SER A 36 6.20 -12.32 21.18
CA SER A 36 6.20 -11.13 22.05
C SER A 36 6.55 -9.85 21.28
N SER A 37 7.30 -9.94 20.19
CA SER A 37 7.56 -8.83 19.26
C SER A 37 6.34 -8.43 18.42
N LEU A 38 5.41 -9.35 18.16
CA LEU A 38 4.17 -9.06 17.40
C LEU A 38 3.06 -8.44 18.29
N ARG A 39 3.11 -8.64 19.62
CA ARG A 39 2.05 -8.20 20.55
C ARG A 39 2.18 -6.75 21.07
N LYS A 40 3.24 -6.01 20.73
CA LYS A 40 3.44 -4.61 21.17
C LYS A 40 3.26 -3.60 20.03
N THR A 41 2.03 -3.44 19.54
CA THR A 41 1.62 -2.22 18.82
C THR A 41 0.18 -1.84 19.14
N SER A 42 -0.11 -1.60 20.42
CA SER A 42 -1.35 -0.93 20.83
C SER A 42 -1.16 0.60 20.79
N ASN A 43 -2.17 1.26 20.23
CA ASN A 43 -2.40 2.72 20.17
C ASN A 43 -1.43 3.53 19.29
N ILE A 44 -1.62 3.47 17.98
CA ILE A 44 -1.12 4.51 17.06
C ILE A 44 -2.28 5.36 16.59
N ASN A 45 -2.22 6.63 16.99
CA ASN A 45 -3.13 7.71 16.64
C ASN A 45 -3.23 7.84 15.11
N ILE A 46 -4.42 7.63 14.53
CA ILE A 46 -4.68 7.63 13.07
C ILE A 46 -4.68 9.05 12.47
N PHE A 47 -4.45 10.09 13.27
CA PHE A 47 -4.45 11.46 12.81
C PHE A 47 -3.10 11.92 12.28
N ASN A 48 -2.93 11.84 10.95
CA ASN A 48 -2.34 12.89 10.12
C ASN A 48 -2.38 12.47 8.65
N ILE A 49 -3.57 12.58 8.05
CA ILE A 49 -3.81 12.28 6.63
C ILE A 49 -3.22 13.40 5.72
N PHE A 50 -2.87 14.56 6.28
CA PHE A 50 -2.25 15.66 5.56
C PHE A 50 -1.04 16.21 6.31
N SER A 51 -0.03 16.67 5.57
CA SER A 51 0.88 17.67 6.15
C SER A 51 0.07 18.93 6.47
N LYS A 52 0.38 19.64 7.56
CA LYS A 52 -0.35 20.86 7.97
C LYS A 52 -0.55 21.86 6.82
N ASN A 53 0.39 21.90 5.88
CA ASN A 53 0.32 22.73 4.68
C ASN A 53 -0.69 22.23 3.62
N ARG A 54 -0.77 20.91 3.39
CA ARG A 54 -1.77 20.32 2.48
C ARG A 54 -3.17 20.51 3.06
N GLU A 55 -3.33 20.38 4.37
CA GLU A 55 -4.62 20.55 5.04
C GLU A 55 -5.15 21.99 4.97
N LYS A 56 -4.26 22.99 5.14
CA LYS A 56 -4.60 24.41 4.95
C LYS A 56 -4.99 24.72 3.51
N LYS A 57 -4.28 24.15 2.52
CA LYS A 57 -4.61 24.30 1.10
C LYS A 57 -6.00 23.72 0.80
N VAL A 58 -6.27 22.49 1.23
CA VAL A 58 -7.58 21.83 1.04
C VAL A 58 -8.71 22.65 1.67
N CYS A 59 -8.50 23.18 2.87
CA CYS A 59 -9.50 24.03 3.52
C CYS A 59 -9.77 25.31 2.71
N ASN A 60 -8.75 25.94 2.15
CA ASN A 60 -8.90 27.12 1.29
C ASN A 60 -9.60 26.80 -0.03
N ASP A 61 -9.22 25.70 -0.67
CA ASP A 61 -9.82 25.24 -1.94
C ASP A 61 -11.32 24.96 -1.73
N ILE A 62 -11.70 24.31 -0.63
CA ILE A 62 -13.11 24.07 -0.29
C ILE A 62 -13.85 25.38 0.02
N LYS A 63 -13.25 26.29 0.80
CA LYS A 63 -13.84 27.62 1.09
C LYS A 63 -14.14 28.43 -0.18
N SER A 64 -13.33 28.25 -1.22
CA SER A 64 -13.55 28.95 -2.50
C SER A 64 -14.83 28.52 -3.23
N LEU A 65 -15.41 27.38 -2.84
CA LEU A 65 -16.64 26.82 -3.43
C LEU A 65 -17.93 27.43 -2.85
N PHE A 66 -17.82 28.37 -1.91
CA PHE A 66 -18.92 29.03 -1.22
C PHE A 66 -18.88 30.56 -1.46
N GLU A 67 -20.05 31.20 -1.56
CA GLU A 67 -20.15 32.64 -1.81
C GLU A 67 -19.91 33.45 -0.53
N ASN A 68 -20.74 33.24 0.50
CA ASN A 68 -20.76 34.05 1.70
C ASN A 68 -19.78 33.54 2.78
N LYS A 69 -19.53 34.37 3.79
CA LYS A 69 -18.58 34.06 4.88
C LYS A 69 -19.12 33.00 5.84
N GLU A 70 -20.43 33.01 6.10
CA GLU A 70 -21.10 32.05 7.00
C GLU A 70 -20.93 30.61 6.51
N ASP A 71 -21.23 30.34 5.24
CA ASP A 71 -21.10 29.01 4.65
C ASP A 71 -19.64 28.55 4.59
N LYS A 72 -18.67 29.47 4.41
CA LYS A 72 -17.24 29.14 4.47
C LYS A 72 -16.81 28.67 5.86
N GLU A 73 -17.29 29.35 6.90
CA GLU A 73 -17.00 28.99 8.29
C GLU A 73 -17.72 27.69 8.67
N TYR A 74 -18.98 27.55 8.26
CA TYR A 74 -19.78 26.36 8.49
C TYR A 74 -19.22 25.12 7.78
N ALA A 75 -18.82 25.23 6.51
CA ALA A 75 -18.15 24.15 5.78
C ALA A 75 -16.85 23.72 6.47
N SER A 76 -16.07 24.68 6.98
CA SER A 76 -14.84 24.38 7.73
C SER A 76 -15.12 23.62 9.03
N PHE A 77 -16.23 23.95 9.70
CA PHE A 77 -16.69 23.23 10.88
C PHE A 77 -17.13 21.80 10.55
N LEU A 78 -17.96 21.62 9.53
CA LEU A 78 -18.44 20.32 9.09
C LEU A 78 -17.31 19.40 8.59
N LEU A 79 -16.29 19.95 7.92
CA LEU A 79 -15.09 19.19 7.53
C LEU A 79 -14.28 18.66 8.71
N LYS A 80 -14.32 19.31 9.88
CA LYS A 80 -13.72 18.73 11.09
C LYS A 80 -14.53 17.53 11.57
N ARG A 81 -15.86 17.60 11.48
CA ARG A 81 -16.75 16.52 11.90
C ARG A 81 -16.68 15.32 10.96
N ILE A 82 -16.56 15.50 9.65
CA ILE A 82 -16.44 14.37 8.72
C ILE A 82 -15.19 13.51 9.00
N LYS A 83 -14.12 14.15 9.48
CA LYS A 83 -12.86 13.51 9.88
C LYS A 83 -12.88 12.90 11.28
N ASP A 84 -13.91 13.17 12.08
CA ASP A 84 -14.02 12.63 13.43
C ASP A 84 -14.28 11.12 13.38
N PRO A 85 -13.41 10.28 13.98
CA PRO A 85 -13.59 8.83 14.00
C PRO A 85 -14.84 8.40 14.78
N LYS A 86 -15.39 9.26 15.67
CA LYS A 86 -16.62 8.95 16.43
C LYS A 86 -17.88 9.00 15.56
N ASN A 87 -17.85 9.68 14.43
CA ASN A 87 -19.01 9.76 13.54
C ASN A 87 -19.15 8.47 12.73
N SER A 88 -20.36 7.91 12.71
CA SER A 88 -20.70 6.78 11.87
C SER A 88 -20.59 7.14 10.38
N LEU A 89 -20.49 6.13 9.51
CA LEU A 89 -20.45 6.35 8.07
C LEU A 89 -21.69 7.11 7.57
N ASN A 90 -22.90 6.73 8.02
CA ASN A 90 -24.14 7.44 7.70
C ASN A 90 -24.06 8.92 8.11
N LYS A 91 -23.52 9.20 9.29
CA LYS A 91 -23.37 10.59 9.73
C LYS A 91 -22.38 11.37 8.85
N LYS A 92 -21.31 10.72 8.39
CA LYS A 92 -20.35 11.34 7.46
C LYS A 92 -20.96 11.60 6.09
N ILE A 93 -21.83 10.70 5.59
CA ILE A 93 -22.60 10.90 4.34
C ILE A 93 -23.52 12.11 4.47
N GLU A 94 -24.28 12.22 5.57
CA GLU A 94 -25.15 13.38 5.84
C GLU A 94 -24.35 14.69 5.82
N ILE A 95 -23.23 14.73 6.56
CA ILE A 95 -22.34 15.89 6.62
C ILE A 95 -21.81 16.23 5.21
N PHE A 96 -21.37 15.24 4.44
CA PHE A 96 -20.88 15.44 3.08
C PHE A 96 -21.93 16.08 2.17
N LEU A 97 -23.16 15.53 2.18
CA LEU A 97 -24.27 16.05 1.39
C LEU A 97 -24.67 17.47 1.82
N GLU A 98 -24.63 17.76 3.12
CA GLU A 98 -24.91 19.10 3.63
C GLU A 98 -23.88 20.13 3.12
N ILE A 99 -22.58 19.80 3.18
CA ILE A 99 -21.52 20.66 2.63
C ILE A 99 -21.74 20.87 1.12
N LYS A 100 -22.02 19.79 0.38
CA LYS A 100 -22.26 19.83 -1.07
C LYS A 100 -23.45 20.72 -1.42
N ASN A 101 -24.57 20.59 -0.73
CA ASN A 101 -25.80 21.34 -1.02
C ASN A 101 -25.68 22.85 -0.75
N ARG A 102 -24.81 23.25 0.17
CA ARG A 102 -24.52 24.66 0.47
C ARG A 102 -23.48 25.28 -0.46
N ALA A 103 -22.70 24.47 -1.18
CA ALA A 103 -21.75 24.98 -2.17
C ALA A 103 -22.49 25.61 -3.35
N ILE A 104 -21.82 26.57 -4.02
CA ILE A 104 -22.36 27.22 -5.23
C ILE A 104 -22.75 26.14 -6.24
N LYS A 105 -23.96 26.24 -6.82
CA LYS A 105 -24.56 25.20 -7.68
C LYS A 105 -23.59 24.66 -8.75
N LYS A 106 -22.80 25.54 -9.40
CA LYS A 106 -21.81 25.17 -10.42
C LYS A 106 -20.62 24.32 -9.90
N HIS A 107 -20.36 24.38 -8.60
CA HIS A 107 -19.26 23.68 -7.92
C HIS A 107 -19.71 22.40 -7.21
N GLN A 108 -21.01 22.14 -7.08
CA GLN A 108 -21.50 20.92 -6.42
C GLN A 108 -21.04 19.64 -7.12
N LYS A 109 -20.80 19.69 -8.44
CA LYS A 109 -20.22 18.60 -9.22
C LYS A 109 -18.79 18.21 -8.80
N ASN A 110 -18.08 19.13 -8.13
CA ASN A 110 -16.73 18.88 -7.65
C ASN A 110 -16.73 18.05 -6.35
N PHE A 111 -17.91 17.83 -5.74
CA PHE A 111 -18.12 16.94 -4.61
C PHE A 111 -18.67 15.61 -5.12
N TYR A 112 -17.87 14.56 -4.97
CA TYR A 112 -18.26 13.22 -5.37
C TYR A 112 -17.78 12.18 -4.35
N LYS A 113 -18.44 11.02 -4.36
CA LYS A 113 -18.00 9.84 -3.61
C LYS A 113 -17.54 8.71 -4.54
N ASN A 114 -16.65 7.89 -4.01
CA ASN A 114 -16.30 6.59 -4.57
C ASN A 114 -16.70 5.51 -3.57
N GLU A 115 -17.40 4.47 -4.04
CA GLU A 115 -17.74 3.29 -3.26
C GLU A 115 -16.87 2.11 -3.68
N TYR A 116 -16.55 1.23 -2.73
CA TYR A 116 -15.71 0.05 -2.92
C TYR A 116 -16.50 -1.23 -2.63
N LYS A 117 -15.96 -2.39 -3.05
CA LYS A 117 -16.68 -3.67 -3.05
C LYS A 117 -17.19 -4.12 -1.68
N ASP A 118 -16.58 -3.66 -0.59
CA ASP A 118 -16.95 -3.98 0.79
C ASP A 118 -17.88 -2.94 1.44
N GLY A 119 -18.37 -1.96 0.65
CA GLY A 119 -19.20 -0.87 1.15
C GLY A 119 -18.40 0.29 1.77
N GLU A 120 -17.07 0.26 1.74
CA GLU A 120 -16.26 1.43 2.10
C GLU A 120 -16.52 2.58 1.13
N ILE A 121 -16.48 3.81 1.64
CA ILE A 121 -16.76 5.03 0.87
C ILE A 121 -15.66 6.05 1.11
N SER A 122 -15.25 6.72 0.04
CA SER A 122 -14.35 7.89 0.11
C SER A 122 -15.03 9.12 -0.47
N PHE A 123 -14.90 10.25 0.20
CA PHE A 123 -15.47 11.55 -0.21
C PHE A 123 -14.36 12.45 -0.74
N TYR A 124 -14.63 13.12 -1.85
CA TYR A 124 -13.67 13.98 -2.54
C TYR A 124 -14.24 15.37 -2.81
N VAL A 125 -13.34 16.35 -2.85
CA VAL A 125 -13.59 17.71 -3.34
C VAL A 125 -12.46 18.12 -4.28
N ASN A 126 -12.76 18.44 -5.54
CA ASN A 126 -11.74 18.79 -6.55
C ASN A 126 -10.61 17.73 -6.64
N ASP A 127 -10.96 16.44 -6.56
CA ASP A 127 -10.02 15.31 -6.55
C ASP A 127 -9.16 15.17 -5.30
N ILE A 128 -9.45 15.97 -4.27
CA ILE A 128 -8.80 15.88 -2.97
C ILE A 128 -9.70 15.08 -2.03
N PRO A 129 -9.23 13.94 -1.49
CA PRO A 129 -10.00 13.18 -0.53
C PRO A 129 -10.17 13.98 0.76
N ILE A 130 -11.40 14.15 1.22
CA ILE A 130 -11.71 14.76 2.53
C ILE A 130 -12.02 13.70 3.59
N TYR A 131 -12.31 12.48 3.14
CA TYR A 131 -12.46 11.28 3.93
C TYR A 131 -12.13 10.07 3.06
N GLU A 132 -11.17 9.26 3.47
CA GLU A 132 -10.81 8.02 2.80
C GLU A 132 -10.09 7.09 3.77
N LYS A 133 -10.15 5.78 3.52
CA LYS A 133 -9.35 4.81 4.24
C LYS A 133 -7.87 4.97 3.84
N LYS A 134 -6.96 4.73 4.79
CA LYS A 134 -5.52 4.92 4.55
C LYS A 134 -4.98 4.05 3.41
N ILE A 135 -5.44 2.81 3.29
CA ILE A 135 -5.05 1.91 2.17
C ILE A 135 -5.42 2.53 0.81
N ILE A 136 -6.63 3.09 0.69
CA ILE A 136 -7.10 3.75 -0.53
C ILE A 136 -6.21 4.96 -0.88
N SER A 137 -5.94 5.81 0.10
CA SER A 137 -5.04 6.96 -0.04
C SER A 137 -3.67 6.57 -0.59
N VAL A 138 -3.08 5.54 0.02
CA VAL A 138 -1.75 5.05 -0.32
C VAL A 138 -1.73 4.42 -1.71
N LEU A 139 -2.74 3.64 -2.09
CA LEU A 139 -2.86 3.08 -3.44
C LEU A 139 -3.00 4.18 -4.50
N ASN A 140 -3.71 5.27 -4.21
CA ASN A 140 -3.81 6.42 -5.11
C ASN A 140 -2.46 7.12 -5.28
N GLU A 141 -1.69 7.33 -4.21
CA GLU A 141 -0.34 7.90 -4.31
C GLU A 141 0.66 6.95 -4.99
N ILE A 142 0.50 5.62 -4.86
CA ILE A 142 1.25 4.61 -5.63
C ILE A 142 0.98 4.76 -7.13
N LYS A 143 -0.30 4.81 -7.55
CA LYS A 143 -0.69 5.03 -8.96
C LYS A 143 -0.07 6.31 -9.52
N LYS A 144 -0.18 7.41 -8.78
CA LYS A 144 0.40 8.70 -9.17
C LYS A 144 1.93 8.65 -9.28
N SER A 145 2.58 7.98 -8.33
CA SER A 145 4.04 7.82 -8.32
C SER A 145 4.52 6.94 -9.47
N ALA A 146 3.76 5.92 -9.85
CA ALA A 146 4.06 5.09 -11.02
C ALA A 146 3.94 5.90 -12.32
N LYS A 147 2.85 6.66 -12.47
CA LYS A 147 2.62 7.53 -13.64
C LYS A 147 3.73 8.57 -13.84
N THR A 148 4.24 9.11 -12.74
CA THR A 148 5.32 10.11 -12.72
C THR A 148 6.73 9.52 -12.55
N GLU A 149 6.84 8.19 -12.50
CA GLU A 149 8.10 7.46 -12.28
C GLU A 149 8.89 7.92 -11.03
N ASN A 150 8.18 8.38 -10.00
CA ASN A 150 8.77 8.86 -8.75
C ASN A 150 9.07 7.68 -7.79
N LYS A 151 10.30 7.18 -7.85
CA LYS A 151 10.76 6.03 -7.05
C LYS A 151 10.67 6.26 -5.53
N ASP A 152 11.06 7.44 -5.05
CA ASP A 152 11.06 7.76 -3.61
C ASP A 152 9.63 7.72 -3.05
N MET A 153 8.69 8.36 -3.74
CA MET A 153 7.30 8.38 -3.31
C MET A 153 6.64 7.01 -3.48
N PHE A 154 6.98 6.26 -4.53
CA PHE A 154 6.45 4.92 -4.75
C PHE A 154 6.85 3.97 -3.61
N LEU A 155 8.14 3.84 -3.30
CA LEU A 155 8.62 2.90 -2.26
C LEU A 155 8.16 3.30 -0.85
N LYS A 156 8.09 4.60 -0.55
CA LYS A 156 7.51 5.08 0.71
C LYS A 156 6.06 4.65 0.88
N ASN A 157 5.24 4.87 -0.15
CA ASN A 157 3.83 4.49 -0.09
C ASN A 157 3.68 2.97 -0.09
N LEU A 158 4.53 2.23 -0.81
CA LEU A 158 4.52 0.77 -0.77
C LEU A 158 4.81 0.23 0.64
N LYS A 159 5.78 0.82 1.36
CA LYS A 159 6.00 0.49 2.78
C LYS A 159 4.76 0.72 3.63
N ILE A 160 4.13 1.89 3.49
CA ILE A 160 2.91 2.21 4.25
C ILE A 160 1.79 1.22 3.90
N LEU A 161 1.64 0.84 2.63
CA LEU A 161 0.67 -0.15 2.20
C LEU A 161 0.90 -1.49 2.91
N ILE A 162 2.14 -2.00 2.89
CA ILE A 162 2.50 -3.24 3.59
C ILE A 162 2.12 -3.16 5.07
N GLU A 163 2.44 -2.06 5.74
CA GLU A 163 2.11 -1.86 7.17
C GLU A 163 0.60 -1.86 7.43
N GLU A 164 -0.21 -1.26 6.56
CA GLU A 164 -1.67 -1.27 6.72
C GLU A 164 -2.27 -2.65 6.41
N ILE A 165 -1.77 -3.35 5.38
CA ILE A 165 -2.20 -4.73 5.09
C ILE A 165 -1.78 -5.68 6.22
N ASP A 166 -0.58 -5.52 6.82
CA ASP A 166 -0.13 -6.31 7.96
C ASP A 166 -1.07 -6.16 9.18
N LYS A 167 -1.61 -4.96 9.42
CA LYS A 167 -2.61 -4.73 10.47
C LYS A 167 -3.91 -5.48 10.18
N GLU A 168 -4.45 -5.35 8.98
CA GLU A 168 -5.71 -6.02 8.62
C GLU A 168 -5.57 -7.54 8.64
N TRP A 169 -4.43 -8.06 8.21
CA TRP A 169 -4.10 -9.48 8.30
C TRP A 169 -4.06 -9.99 9.73
N SER A 170 -3.37 -9.25 10.61
CA SER A 170 -3.27 -9.59 12.03
C SER A 170 -4.64 -9.56 12.72
N ILE A 171 -5.53 -8.66 12.30
CA ILE A 171 -6.91 -8.59 12.81
C ILE A 171 -7.73 -9.78 12.30
N LYS A 172 -7.68 -10.07 11.00
CA LYS A 172 -8.44 -11.18 10.37
C LYS A 172 -8.05 -12.53 10.97
N ASN A 173 -6.76 -12.73 11.23
CA ASN A 173 -6.19 -14.01 11.66
C ASN A 173 -5.72 -14.01 13.12
N LYS A 174 -6.28 -13.12 13.95
CA LYS A 174 -5.91 -12.99 15.37
C LYS A 174 -5.97 -14.31 16.13
N ASP A 175 -6.93 -15.16 15.78
CA ASP A 175 -7.20 -16.44 16.44
C ASP A 175 -6.86 -17.66 15.54
N ASN A 176 -6.12 -17.44 14.43
CA ASN A 176 -5.73 -18.48 13.47
C ASN A 176 -4.22 -18.46 13.21
N GLU A 177 -3.44 -19.02 14.14
CA GLU A 177 -1.97 -19.05 14.09
C GLU A 177 -1.43 -19.78 12.85
N LYS A 178 -2.16 -20.79 12.35
CA LYS A 178 -1.77 -21.53 11.15
C LYS A 178 -1.79 -20.63 9.91
N GLU A 179 -2.87 -19.86 9.72
CA GLU A 179 -2.94 -18.92 8.60
C GLU A 179 -1.91 -17.81 8.72
N LEU A 180 -1.60 -17.30 9.93
CA LEU A 180 -0.62 -16.24 10.11
C LEU A 180 0.77 -16.59 9.55
N LEU A 181 1.11 -17.88 9.48
CA LEU A 181 2.39 -18.40 8.98
C LEU A 181 2.31 -18.89 7.52
N ASP A 182 1.13 -18.87 6.90
CA ASP A 182 0.94 -19.34 5.53
C ASP A 182 1.24 -18.22 4.51
N HIS A 183 2.35 -18.39 3.79
CA HIS A 183 2.78 -17.43 2.77
C HIS A 183 1.82 -17.35 1.57
N GLY A 184 1.17 -18.46 1.20
CA GLY A 184 0.21 -18.50 0.11
C GLY A 184 -1.06 -17.73 0.47
N ALA A 185 -1.64 -18.03 1.64
CA ALA A 185 -2.80 -17.32 2.17
C ALA A 185 -2.52 -15.82 2.36
N ARG A 186 -1.31 -15.47 2.82
CA ARG A 186 -0.86 -14.07 2.92
C ARG A 186 -0.86 -13.38 1.56
N ARG A 187 -0.34 -14.03 0.52
CA ARG A 187 -0.28 -13.45 -0.83
C ARG A 187 -1.68 -13.28 -1.44
N GLU A 188 -2.56 -14.26 -1.24
CA GLU A 188 -3.96 -14.16 -1.67
C GLU A 188 -4.66 -12.97 -0.98
N PHE A 189 -4.48 -12.81 0.32
CA PHE A 189 -5.03 -11.68 1.05
C PHE A 189 -4.50 -10.32 0.57
N ASN A 190 -3.21 -10.21 0.25
CA ASN A 190 -2.67 -9.00 -0.35
C ASN A 190 -3.39 -8.64 -1.66
N ARG A 191 -3.62 -9.64 -2.52
CA ARG A 191 -4.33 -9.46 -3.79
C ARG A 191 -5.79 -9.06 -3.57
N GLU A 192 -6.46 -9.68 -2.59
CA GLU A 192 -7.82 -9.32 -2.19
C GLU A 192 -7.91 -7.83 -1.80
N ILE A 193 -7.00 -7.37 -0.92
CA ILE A 193 -6.97 -5.99 -0.45
C ILE A 193 -6.67 -5.00 -1.58
N ILE A 194 -5.68 -5.29 -2.43
CA ILE A 194 -5.37 -4.42 -3.57
C ILE A 194 -6.56 -4.39 -4.54
N THR A 195 -7.10 -5.54 -4.96
CA THR A 195 -8.24 -5.59 -5.89
C THR A 195 -9.48 -4.88 -5.34
N ARG A 196 -9.70 -4.95 -4.03
CA ARG A 196 -10.82 -4.30 -3.36
C ARG A 196 -10.74 -2.77 -3.43
N TYR A 197 -9.56 -2.19 -3.25
CA TYR A 197 -9.39 -0.75 -3.06
C TYR A 197 -8.67 -0.01 -4.19
N LEU A 198 -8.02 -0.72 -5.11
CA LEU A 198 -7.26 -0.10 -6.19
C LEU A 198 -8.18 0.62 -7.19
N PHE A 199 -9.37 0.07 -7.40
CA PHE A 199 -10.37 0.59 -8.32
C PHE A 199 -11.71 0.82 -7.60
N PRO A 200 -12.31 2.01 -7.73
CA PRO A 200 -13.68 2.25 -7.29
C PRO A 200 -14.66 1.28 -7.96
N PHE A 201 -15.64 0.79 -7.20
CA PHE A 201 -16.76 0.00 -7.72
C PHE A 201 -17.82 0.90 -8.35
N ALA A 202 -18.14 2.02 -7.69
CA ALA A 202 -18.99 3.07 -8.22
C ALA A 202 -18.28 4.42 -8.05
N SER A 203 -18.24 5.22 -9.10
CA SER A 203 -17.76 6.61 -9.04
C SER A 203 -18.91 7.55 -9.40
N GLU A 204 -19.24 8.47 -8.49
CA GLU A 204 -20.12 9.60 -8.81
C GLU A 204 -19.44 10.64 -9.70
N LYS A 205 -18.10 10.59 -9.79
CA LYS A 205 -17.37 11.43 -10.75
C LYS A 205 -17.58 10.84 -12.13
N VAL A 206 -18.17 11.63 -13.03
CA VAL A 206 -18.23 11.31 -14.45
C VAL A 206 -16.81 11.42 -14.99
N ILE A 207 -16.09 10.31 -14.98
CA ILE A 207 -14.88 10.09 -15.76
C ILE A 207 -15.32 9.17 -16.89
N GLU A 208 -14.95 9.49 -18.12
CA GLU A 208 -15.24 8.60 -19.23
C GLU A 208 -14.50 7.27 -19.02
N GLU A 209 -15.17 6.15 -19.22
CA GLU A 209 -14.59 4.81 -19.01
C GLU A 209 -13.26 4.66 -19.78
N GLN A 210 -13.20 5.26 -20.97
CA GLN A 210 -12.00 5.30 -21.81
C GLN A 210 -10.83 6.04 -21.15
N GLU A 211 -11.07 7.18 -20.49
CA GLU A 211 -10.02 7.92 -19.78
C GLU A 211 -9.47 7.11 -18.60
N GLN A 212 -10.36 6.44 -17.86
CA GLN A 212 -9.97 5.61 -16.73
C GLN A 212 -9.18 4.37 -17.18
N GLU A 213 -9.57 3.74 -18.28
CA GLU A 213 -8.85 2.61 -18.89
C GLU A 213 -7.48 3.05 -19.40
N GLN A 214 -7.40 4.18 -20.12
CA GLN A 214 -6.14 4.75 -20.60
C GLN A 214 -5.18 5.08 -19.46
N GLU A 215 -5.68 5.64 -18.35
CA GLU A 215 -4.83 5.91 -17.18
C GLU A 215 -4.29 4.61 -16.57
N GLN A 216 -5.12 3.57 -16.46
CA GLN A 216 -4.69 2.27 -15.96
C GLN A 216 -3.65 1.62 -16.89
N GLU A 217 -3.84 1.72 -18.21
CA GLU A 217 -2.90 1.24 -19.23
C GLU A 217 -1.54 1.96 -19.11
N GLN A 218 -1.55 3.28 -18.93
CA GLN A 218 -0.32 4.06 -18.71
C GLN A 218 0.42 3.59 -17.47
N ILE A 219 -0.29 3.39 -16.34
CA ILE A 219 0.31 2.91 -15.09
C ILE A 219 0.88 1.51 -15.28
N LEU A 220 0.14 0.60 -15.93
CA LEU A 220 0.59 -0.75 -16.22
C LEU A 220 1.88 -0.73 -17.05
N ASN A 221 1.90 0.05 -18.14
CA ASN A 221 3.08 0.18 -19.00
C ASN A 221 4.32 0.68 -18.24
N LYS A 222 4.17 1.61 -17.30
CA LYS A 222 5.27 2.07 -16.44
C LYS A 222 5.77 0.97 -15.50
N MET A 223 4.86 0.18 -14.92
CA MET A 223 5.19 -0.91 -14.00
C MET A 223 5.75 -2.17 -14.68
N GLU A 224 5.41 -2.40 -15.94
CA GLU A 224 6.03 -3.45 -16.77
C GLU A 224 7.36 -2.99 -17.39
N GLY A 225 7.51 -1.70 -17.65
CA GLY A 225 8.69 -1.09 -18.26
C GLY A 225 9.89 -0.92 -17.31
N ALA A 226 10.84 -0.08 -17.74
CA ALA A 226 12.11 0.14 -17.05
C ALA A 226 11.93 0.60 -15.59
N PHE A 227 10.96 1.47 -15.32
CA PHE A 227 10.66 1.95 -13.97
C PHE A 227 10.30 0.81 -13.02
N GLY A 228 9.31 -0.02 -13.36
CA GLY A 228 8.91 -1.14 -12.51
C GLY A 228 9.96 -2.24 -12.42
N LYS A 229 10.67 -2.56 -13.51
CA LYS A 229 11.81 -3.49 -13.48
C LYS A 229 12.91 -3.05 -12.52
N ARG A 230 13.23 -1.75 -12.53
CA ARG A 230 14.22 -1.14 -11.63
C ARG A 230 13.78 -1.22 -10.17
N LEU A 231 12.52 -0.88 -9.87
CA LEU A 231 11.99 -0.95 -8.50
C LEU A 231 11.99 -2.38 -7.95
N ARG A 232 11.54 -3.36 -8.75
CA ARG A 232 11.61 -4.77 -8.37
C ARG A 232 13.06 -5.20 -8.13
N GLY A 233 13.99 -4.79 -9.00
CA GLY A 233 15.42 -5.12 -8.86
C GLY A 233 16.06 -4.55 -7.60
N ILE A 234 15.72 -3.30 -7.23
CA ILE A 234 16.17 -2.69 -5.98
C ILE A 234 15.70 -3.50 -4.78
N MET A 235 14.44 -3.93 -4.78
CA MET A 235 13.86 -4.66 -3.66
C MET A 235 14.31 -6.13 -3.61
N GLU A 236 14.55 -6.76 -4.76
CA GLU A 236 15.19 -8.08 -4.86
C GLU A 236 16.60 -8.06 -4.26
N PHE A 237 17.45 -7.11 -4.71
CA PHE A 237 18.78 -6.90 -4.15
C PHE A 237 18.75 -6.63 -2.65
N THR A 238 17.79 -5.81 -2.21
CA THR A 238 17.60 -5.47 -0.80
C THR A 238 17.23 -6.70 0.02
N ALA A 239 16.26 -7.51 -0.44
CA ALA A 239 15.85 -8.73 0.24
C ALA A 239 17.01 -9.74 0.35
N TYR A 240 17.77 -9.90 -0.73
CA TYR A 240 18.98 -10.74 -0.74
C TYR A 240 20.02 -10.28 0.30
N LYS A 241 20.37 -8.98 0.31
CA LYS A 241 21.37 -8.44 1.24
C LYS A 241 20.89 -8.51 2.69
N VAL A 242 19.64 -8.14 2.96
CA VAL A 242 19.05 -8.23 4.31
C VAL A 242 19.05 -9.68 4.79
N GLY A 243 18.63 -10.63 3.96
CA GLY A 243 18.62 -12.06 4.32
C GLY A 243 20.01 -12.65 4.57
N LYS A 244 21.06 -12.06 3.99
CA LYS A 244 22.45 -12.51 4.19
C LYS A 244 23.13 -11.84 5.39
N ASN A 245 22.86 -10.55 5.60
CA ASN A 245 23.66 -9.70 6.49
C ASN A 245 22.97 -9.40 7.83
N VAL A 246 21.71 -9.81 8.01
CA VAL A 246 20.91 -9.49 9.20
C VAL A 246 20.29 -10.76 9.76
N GLU A 247 20.24 -10.87 11.09
CA GLU A 247 19.59 -11.97 11.80
C GLU A 247 18.15 -11.65 12.22
N ASP A 248 17.75 -10.36 12.25
CA ASP A 248 16.40 -9.90 12.61
C ASP A 248 15.35 -10.48 11.64
N PRO A 249 14.52 -11.45 12.08
CA PRO A 249 13.54 -12.10 11.22
C PRO A 249 12.45 -11.14 10.74
N ALA A 250 12.14 -10.10 11.53
CA ALA A 250 11.13 -9.11 11.15
C ALA A 250 11.62 -8.25 9.98
N LEU A 251 12.89 -7.85 10.00
CA LEU A 251 13.48 -7.07 8.91
C LEU A 251 13.64 -7.91 7.62
N ILE A 252 14.07 -9.17 7.75
CA ILE A 252 14.13 -10.12 6.63
C ILE A 252 12.74 -10.29 6.01
N SER A 253 11.74 -10.60 6.83
CA SER A 253 10.35 -10.77 6.36
C SER A 253 9.85 -9.50 5.67
N ALA A 254 10.07 -8.32 6.25
CA ALA A 254 9.65 -7.06 5.66
C ALA A 254 10.29 -6.82 4.28
N ALA A 255 11.60 -7.07 4.13
CA ALA A 255 12.30 -6.89 2.85
C ALA A 255 11.73 -7.79 1.74
N HIS A 256 11.36 -9.03 2.08
CA HIS A 256 10.80 -10.00 1.13
C HIS A 256 9.34 -9.71 0.71
N LYS A 257 8.62 -8.79 1.38
CA LYS A 257 7.23 -8.43 1.04
C LYS A 257 7.11 -7.46 -0.14
N TYR A 258 8.13 -6.65 -0.40
CA TYR A 258 8.00 -5.53 -1.35
C TYR A 258 7.87 -6.00 -2.80
N GLN A 259 8.76 -6.89 -3.26
CA GLN A 259 8.73 -7.35 -4.65
C GLN A 259 7.43 -8.10 -4.99
N PRO A 260 6.97 -9.10 -4.20
CA PRO A 260 5.72 -9.78 -4.48
C PRO A 260 4.53 -8.84 -4.56
N LEU A 261 4.46 -7.82 -3.69
CA LEU A 261 3.36 -6.86 -3.70
C LEU A 261 3.37 -5.98 -4.97
N MET A 262 4.55 -5.63 -5.49
CA MET A 262 4.66 -4.92 -6.78
C MET A 262 4.25 -5.80 -7.96
N GLU A 263 4.57 -7.09 -7.92
CA GLU A 263 4.12 -8.06 -8.93
C GLU A 263 2.61 -8.24 -8.89
N ASP A 264 2.04 -8.41 -7.70
CA ASP A 264 0.60 -8.54 -7.52
C ASP A 264 -0.14 -7.28 -8.02
N PHE A 265 0.42 -6.08 -7.81
CA PHE A 265 -0.11 -4.84 -8.37
C PHE A 265 -0.19 -4.85 -9.91
N ILE A 266 0.82 -5.43 -10.58
CA ILE A 266 0.85 -5.57 -12.04
C ILE A 266 -0.18 -6.58 -12.50
N ILE A 267 -0.26 -7.75 -11.86
CA ILE A 267 -1.22 -8.80 -12.17
C ILE A 267 -2.65 -8.24 -12.10
N ILE A 268 -2.97 -7.53 -11.01
CA ILE A 268 -4.31 -6.97 -10.80
C ILE A 268 -4.65 -5.89 -11.84
N LEU A 269 -3.67 -5.07 -12.26
CA LEU A 269 -3.87 -4.11 -13.35
C LEU A 269 -4.15 -4.82 -14.68
N ARG A 270 -3.39 -5.87 -15.02
CA ARG A 270 -3.62 -6.67 -16.23
C ARG A 270 -5.00 -7.31 -16.24
N GLU A 271 -5.40 -7.93 -15.13
CA GLU A 271 -6.72 -8.53 -14.96
C GLU A 271 -7.83 -7.50 -15.13
N LYS A 272 -7.69 -6.32 -14.50
CA LYS A 272 -8.66 -5.23 -14.61
C LYS A 272 -8.82 -4.73 -16.05
N LEU A 273 -7.71 -4.64 -16.77
CA LEU A 273 -7.63 -4.26 -18.18
C LEU A 273 -7.94 -5.41 -19.15
N LYS A 274 -8.32 -6.59 -18.64
CA LYS A 274 -8.62 -7.80 -19.42
C LYS A 274 -7.50 -8.17 -20.41
N LYS A 275 -6.24 -7.93 -20.02
CA LYS A 275 -5.07 -8.30 -20.81
C LYS A 275 -4.83 -9.80 -20.72
N GLU A 276 -4.25 -10.36 -21.77
CA GLU A 276 -3.81 -11.76 -21.78
C GLU A 276 -2.85 -12.06 -20.62
N GLU A 277 -2.85 -13.30 -20.15
CA GLU A 277 -1.92 -13.73 -19.12
C GLU A 277 -0.48 -13.65 -19.66
N LYS A 278 0.39 -13.00 -18.90
CA LYS A 278 1.79 -12.77 -19.30
C LYS A 278 2.67 -12.97 -18.08
N ILE A 279 3.76 -13.72 -18.27
CA ILE A 279 4.81 -13.83 -17.28
C ILE A 279 5.44 -12.44 -17.12
N ILE A 280 5.44 -11.92 -15.89
CA ILE A 280 6.11 -10.66 -15.58
C ILE A 280 7.60 -10.80 -15.86
N ASP A 281 8.14 -9.87 -16.66
CA ASP A 281 9.56 -9.81 -16.96
C ASP A 281 10.40 -9.77 -15.69
N LYS A 282 11.56 -10.44 -15.74
CA LYS A 282 12.52 -10.47 -14.64
C LYS A 282 12.86 -9.06 -14.15
N PRO A 283 13.06 -8.88 -12.83
CA PRO A 283 13.59 -7.64 -12.29
C PRO A 283 14.92 -7.24 -12.93
N GLU A 284 15.28 -5.96 -12.83
CA GLU A 284 16.61 -5.51 -13.22
C GLU A 284 17.66 -6.12 -12.28
N HIS A 285 18.69 -6.75 -12.84
CA HIS A 285 19.73 -7.37 -12.04
C HIS A 285 20.63 -6.32 -11.38
N ILE A 286 20.59 -6.27 -10.04
CA ILE A 286 21.45 -5.42 -9.22
C ILE A 286 22.26 -6.33 -8.30
N SER A 287 23.58 -6.26 -8.43
CA SER A 287 24.52 -7.10 -7.67
C SER A 287 25.31 -6.32 -6.63
N THR A 288 25.40 -4.99 -6.76
CA THR A 288 26.20 -4.15 -5.85
C THR A 288 25.50 -2.85 -5.47
N LEU A 289 25.80 -2.34 -4.26
CA LEU A 289 25.27 -1.07 -3.76
C LEU A 289 25.64 0.14 -4.65
N LYS A 290 26.77 0.06 -5.36
CA LYS A 290 27.25 1.11 -6.28
C LYS A 290 26.34 1.30 -7.49
N GLN A 291 25.60 0.27 -7.88
CA GLN A 291 24.61 0.35 -8.97
C GLN A 291 23.36 1.11 -8.56
N LEU A 292 23.13 1.35 -7.25
CA LEU A 292 22.05 2.23 -6.79
C LEU A 292 22.43 3.70 -6.99
N THR A 293 21.46 4.51 -7.39
CA THR A 293 21.61 5.97 -7.38
C THR A 293 21.60 6.50 -5.94
N LYS A 294 22.11 7.71 -5.72
CA LYS A 294 22.03 8.38 -4.41
C LYS A 294 20.58 8.48 -3.92
N SER A 295 19.66 8.90 -4.79
CA SER A 295 18.23 9.02 -4.44
C SER A 295 17.61 7.68 -4.05
N GLU A 296 17.98 6.58 -4.71
CA GLU A 296 17.49 5.24 -4.36
C GLU A 296 18.02 4.81 -2.98
N ARG A 297 19.32 5.03 -2.69
CA ARG A 297 19.87 4.77 -1.35
C ARG A 297 19.19 5.60 -0.26
N ASP A 298 18.98 6.89 -0.51
CA ASP A 298 18.29 7.78 0.43
C ASP A 298 16.83 7.32 0.67
N THR A 299 16.19 6.77 -0.35
CA THR A 299 14.84 6.19 -0.25
C THR A 299 14.84 4.95 0.64
N LEU A 300 15.80 4.03 0.43
CA LEU A 300 15.97 2.84 1.26
C LEU A 300 16.15 3.21 2.74
N LEU A 301 16.95 4.24 3.03
CA LEU A 301 17.09 4.76 4.40
C LEU A 301 15.75 5.24 4.99
N LYS A 302 14.94 5.97 4.21
CA LYS A 302 13.63 6.46 4.66
C LYS A 302 12.63 5.33 4.92
N ILE A 303 12.78 4.18 4.26
CA ILE A 303 12.00 2.97 4.54
C ILE A 303 12.65 2.06 5.59
N LYS A 304 13.65 2.57 6.32
CA LYS A 304 14.40 1.91 7.41
C LYS A 304 15.31 0.76 6.98
N ILE A 305 15.81 0.82 5.76
CA ILE A 305 16.79 -0.12 5.22
C ILE A 305 18.13 0.60 5.15
N HIS A 306 18.99 0.34 6.15
CA HIS A 306 20.27 1.03 6.32
C HIS A 306 21.32 0.55 5.31
N SER A 307 22.18 1.47 4.82
CA SER A 307 23.22 1.11 3.86
C SER A 307 24.20 0.08 4.39
N SER A 308 24.48 0.08 5.70
CA SER A 308 25.30 -0.93 6.37
C SER A 308 24.79 -2.36 6.20
N VAL A 309 23.49 -2.54 5.98
CA VAL A 309 22.86 -3.85 5.70
C VAL A 309 23.06 -4.26 4.24
N LEU A 310 23.20 -3.28 3.34
CA LEU A 310 23.33 -3.47 1.89
C LEU A 310 24.79 -3.57 1.43
N GLU A 311 25.71 -3.17 2.30
CA GLU A 311 27.16 -3.38 2.17
C GLU A 311 27.48 -4.86 2.45
N ASN A 312 28.54 -5.38 1.84
CA ASN A 312 28.92 -6.81 1.68
C ASN A 312 28.20 -7.52 0.54
#